data_AF-A0A1Z4IER7-F1
#
_entry.id   AF-A0A1Z4IER7-F1
#
_cell.length_a   1.000
_cell.length_b   1.000
_cell.length_c   1.000
_cell.angle_alpha   90.00
_cell.angle_beta   90.00
_cell.angle_gamma   90.00
#
_symmetry.space_group_name_H-M   'P 1'
#
loop_
_entity.id
_entity.type
_entity.pdbx_description
1 polymer ?
#
loop_
_entity_poly.entity_id
_entity_poly.type
_entity_poly.pdbx_seq_one_letter_code
_entity_poly.pdbx_strand_id
1 'polypeptide(L)'
;MILLKKSGFKAITKSPMVDRINDIAWQAHQGSVAAIIQVLNDKLTKSGVRIRAVFADGVLQLLCEAPQEEQLEQSSLVEQIQRILESIAPRNIRRIKINSRIVREQQLLWLTELERDDQLLWTQEITLAQPNVLKRLIKDIQEAQAEIGQTNLPDYSPLNNKIKQKKVSPVKLRSAFALCLLLSLGWIFYSQFGEQLKNLVQFDNKNSLATANTNEKESGVLSNSFNTGAANDSDDSFAAAVRLANQASAAGKVAKNSTQWLELAAMWQRASDLMKVVPPDHSRYQEAKIRTQLYKKYSEAAQKEADKSQ
;
A
#
# COMPACT_ATOMS: atom_id res chain seq x y z
N MET A 1 -38.79 -49.42 -17.54
CA MET A 1 -37.42 -49.26 -18.04
C MET A 1 -36.98 -47.84 -17.73
N ILE A 2 -36.08 -47.70 -16.75
CA ILE A 2 -35.80 -46.46 -16.01
C ILE A 2 -34.84 -45.56 -16.78
N LEU A 3 -35.20 -44.28 -16.89
CA LEU A 3 -34.45 -43.18 -17.48
C LEU A 3 -33.20 -42.84 -16.64
N LEU A 4 -32.00 -43.02 -17.22
CA LEU A 4 -30.74 -42.51 -16.69
C LEU A 4 -30.59 -41.02 -17.02
N LYS A 5 -30.81 -40.17 -16.03
CA LYS A 5 -30.56 -38.72 -16.08
C LYS A 5 -29.08 -38.45 -15.81
N LYS A 6 -28.35 -37.99 -16.83
CA LYS A 6 -26.96 -37.52 -16.73
C LYS A 6 -26.86 -36.33 -15.78
N SER A 7 -26.00 -36.44 -14.78
CA SER A 7 -25.60 -35.37 -13.86
C SER A 7 -24.64 -34.40 -14.56
N GLY A 8 -25.03 -33.13 -14.64
CA GLY A 8 -24.17 -32.05 -15.14
C GLY A 8 -23.16 -31.62 -14.08
N PHE A 9 -21.88 -31.61 -14.47
CA PHE A 9 -20.82 -30.93 -13.73
C PHE A 9 -21.09 -29.41 -13.76
N LYS A 10 -21.40 -28.81 -12.60
CA LYS A 10 -21.39 -27.35 -12.43
C LYS A 10 -19.95 -26.89 -12.29
N ALA A 11 -19.45 -26.14 -13.26
CA ALA A 11 -18.22 -25.37 -13.12
C ALA A 11 -18.41 -24.33 -12.01
N ILE A 12 -17.55 -24.40 -10.99
CA ILE A 12 -17.48 -23.40 -9.93
C ILE A 12 -16.80 -22.17 -10.54
N THR A 13 -17.59 -21.18 -10.92
CA THR A 13 -17.10 -19.86 -11.32
C THR A 13 -16.53 -19.17 -10.08
N LYS A 14 -15.19 -19.08 -10.00
CA LYS A 14 -14.50 -18.24 -9.02
C LYS A 14 -14.98 -16.79 -9.16
N SER A 15 -15.21 -16.12 -8.03
CA SER A 15 -15.75 -14.77 -7.99
C SER A 15 -14.69 -13.73 -8.39
N PRO A 16 -14.98 -12.81 -9.34
CA PRO A 16 -14.00 -11.87 -9.92
C PRO A 16 -13.43 -10.86 -8.90
N MET A 17 -14.00 -10.77 -7.71
CA MET A 17 -13.54 -9.87 -6.65
C MET A 17 -12.31 -10.42 -5.90
N VAL A 18 -12.18 -11.74 -5.80
CA VAL A 18 -11.01 -12.42 -5.18
C VAL A 18 -9.80 -12.33 -6.10
N ASP A 19 -10.01 -12.37 -7.42
CA ASP A 19 -8.94 -12.20 -8.40
C ASP A 19 -8.37 -10.78 -8.38
N ARG A 20 -9.17 -9.73 -8.12
CA ARG A 20 -8.69 -8.34 -8.00
C ARG A 20 -7.81 -8.07 -6.78
N ILE A 21 -8.08 -8.72 -5.64
CA ILE A 21 -7.25 -8.58 -4.43
C ILE A 21 -5.92 -9.34 -4.61
N ASN A 22 -5.93 -10.41 -5.41
CA ASN A 22 -4.74 -11.16 -5.80
C ASN A 22 -4.05 -10.64 -7.07
N ASP A 23 -4.62 -9.62 -7.72
CA ASP A 23 -4.04 -9.02 -8.92
C ASP A 23 -2.94 -8.04 -8.51
N ILE A 24 -1.71 -8.54 -8.53
CA ILE A 24 -0.50 -7.79 -8.23
C ILE A 24 -0.41 -6.53 -9.12
N ALA A 25 -0.90 -6.57 -10.37
CA ALA A 25 -0.89 -5.40 -11.24
C ALA A 25 -1.84 -4.31 -10.74
N TRP A 26 -3.02 -4.70 -10.24
CA TRP A 26 -3.95 -3.76 -9.61
C TRP A 26 -3.36 -3.15 -8.33
N GLN A 27 -2.72 -3.95 -7.48
CA GLN A 27 -2.05 -3.45 -6.27
C GLN A 27 -0.90 -2.50 -6.61
N ALA A 28 -0.10 -2.82 -7.62
CA ALA A 28 0.98 -1.96 -8.10
C ALA A 28 0.43 -0.63 -8.64
N HIS A 29 -0.70 -0.67 -9.37
CA HIS A 29 -1.41 0.53 -9.81
C HIS A 29 -1.90 1.40 -8.63
N GLN A 30 -2.30 0.80 -7.50
CA GLN A 30 -2.67 1.56 -6.30
C GLN A 30 -1.47 2.19 -5.56
N GLY A 31 -0.23 1.97 -6.04
CA GLY A 31 0.98 2.50 -5.42
C GLY A 31 1.56 1.60 -4.32
N SER A 32 1.14 0.32 -4.25
CA SER A 32 1.77 -0.64 -3.34
C SER A 32 3.22 -0.91 -3.77
N VAL A 33 4.18 -0.42 -2.99
CA VAL A 33 5.62 -0.56 -3.28
C VAL A 33 6.01 -2.04 -3.42
N ALA A 34 5.50 -2.90 -2.54
CA ALA A 34 5.78 -4.33 -2.60
C ALA A 34 5.28 -4.97 -3.90
N ALA A 35 4.09 -4.58 -4.37
CA ALA A 35 3.55 -5.08 -5.63
C ALA A 35 4.32 -4.51 -6.84
N ILE A 36 4.73 -3.24 -6.81
CA ILE A 36 5.58 -2.64 -7.84
C ILE A 36 6.92 -3.38 -7.95
N ILE A 37 7.58 -3.65 -6.82
CA ILE A 37 8.80 -4.45 -6.77
C ILE A 37 8.55 -5.83 -7.38
N GLN A 38 7.44 -6.48 -7.05
CA GLN A 38 7.11 -7.80 -7.56
C GLN A 38 6.92 -7.79 -9.09
N VAL A 39 6.18 -6.82 -9.64
CA VAL A 39 6.03 -6.69 -11.11
C VAL A 39 7.36 -6.38 -11.78
N LEU A 40 8.16 -5.46 -11.24
CA LEU A 40 9.46 -5.12 -11.80
C LEU A 40 10.40 -6.33 -11.81
N ASN A 41 10.49 -7.07 -10.70
CA ASN A 41 11.28 -8.29 -10.63
C ASN A 41 10.79 -9.34 -11.62
N ASP A 42 9.47 -9.59 -11.73
CA ASP A 42 8.92 -10.54 -12.69
C ASP A 42 9.32 -10.20 -14.14
N LYS A 43 9.27 -8.92 -14.51
CA LYS A 43 9.65 -8.46 -15.85
C LYS A 43 11.16 -8.44 -16.10
N LEU A 44 11.97 -8.13 -15.09
CA LEU A 44 13.42 -7.95 -15.23
C LEU A 44 14.25 -9.19 -14.82
N THR A 45 13.61 -10.25 -14.32
CA THR A 45 14.27 -11.52 -13.97
C THR A 45 15.00 -12.12 -15.16
N LYS A 46 14.44 -12.01 -16.38
CA LYS A 46 15.09 -12.51 -17.61
C LYS A 46 16.39 -11.78 -17.93
N SER A 47 16.52 -10.53 -17.50
CA SER A 47 17.71 -9.70 -17.65
C SER A 47 18.73 -9.93 -16.51
N GLY A 48 18.42 -10.80 -15.54
CA GLY A 48 19.27 -11.07 -14.38
C GLY A 48 19.27 -9.94 -13.35
N VAL A 49 18.36 -8.96 -13.48
CA VAL A 49 18.31 -7.78 -12.61
C VAL A 49 17.31 -8.02 -11.48
N ARG A 50 17.79 -7.86 -10.25
CA ARG A 50 16.98 -7.83 -9.04
C ARG A 50 16.70 -6.39 -8.63
N ILE A 51 15.47 -6.12 -8.26
CA ILE A 51 14.99 -4.81 -7.83
C ILE A 51 14.67 -4.83 -6.34
N ARG A 52 15.15 -3.81 -5.63
CA ARG A 52 14.67 -3.41 -4.30
C ARG A 52 14.12 -1.99 -4.38
N ALA A 53 13.15 -1.67 -3.53
CA ALA A 53 12.60 -0.34 -3.49
C ALA A 53 12.09 0.08 -2.12
N VAL A 54 12.08 1.39 -1.88
CA VAL A 54 11.42 2.08 -0.78
C VAL A 54 10.84 3.36 -1.34
N PHE A 55 9.70 3.76 -0.79
CA PHE A 55 9.10 5.05 -1.08
C PHE A 55 9.35 5.97 0.11
N ALA A 56 10.15 7.01 -0.11
CA ALA A 56 10.54 7.99 0.89
C ALA A 56 10.53 9.38 0.25
N ASP A 57 10.09 10.39 1.01
CA ASP A 57 10.08 11.81 0.58
C ASP A 57 9.39 12.07 -0.77
N GLY A 58 8.34 11.28 -1.08
CA GLY A 58 7.59 11.39 -2.34
C GLY A 58 8.32 10.85 -3.57
N VAL A 59 9.45 10.16 -3.39
CA VAL A 59 10.26 9.54 -4.44
C VAL A 59 10.31 8.03 -4.23
N LEU A 60 10.04 7.27 -5.30
CA LEU A 60 10.30 5.84 -5.31
C LEU A 60 11.79 5.63 -5.56
N GLN A 61 12.53 5.22 -4.54
CA GLN A 61 13.93 4.88 -4.66
C GLN A 61 14.04 3.41 -5.08
N LEU A 62 14.57 3.18 -6.28
CA LEU A 62 14.86 1.85 -6.82
C LEU A 62 16.34 1.56 -6.73
N LEU A 63 16.66 0.32 -6.37
CA LEU A 63 18.00 -0.23 -6.41
C LEU A 63 17.99 -1.46 -7.31
N CYS A 64 18.72 -1.36 -8.42
CA CYS A 64 18.91 -2.40 -9.41
C CYS A 64 20.22 -3.12 -9.12
N GLU A 65 20.15 -4.42 -8.88
CA GLU A 65 21.30 -5.27 -8.60
C GLU A 65 21.40 -6.35 -9.66
N ALA A 66 22.56 -6.48 -10.31
CA ALA A 66 22.85 -7.63 -11.18
C ALA A 66 24.28 -8.18 -10.96
N PRO A 67 24.55 -9.45 -11.29
CA PRO A 67 25.91 -10.01 -11.19
C PRO A 67 26.95 -9.39 -12.12
N GLN A 68 26.52 -8.84 -13.26
CA GLN A 68 27.40 -8.34 -14.32
C GLN A 68 27.02 -6.90 -14.70
N GLU A 69 28.01 -6.10 -15.10
CA GLU A 69 27.80 -4.68 -15.44
C GLU A 69 27.01 -4.51 -16.74
N GLU A 70 27.17 -5.42 -17.70
CA GLU A 70 26.46 -5.41 -18.97
C GLU A 70 24.94 -5.54 -18.81
N GLN A 71 24.49 -6.15 -17.71
CA GLN A 71 23.07 -6.28 -17.35
C GLN A 71 22.49 -5.00 -16.75
N LEU A 72 23.35 -4.05 -16.36
CA LEU A 72 22.99 -2.79 -15.71
C LEU A 72 23.25 -1.58 -16.62
N GLU A 73 23.27 -1.76 -17.94
CA GLU A 73 23.42 -0.65 -18.88
C GLU A 73 22.32 0.40 -18.66
N GLN A 74 22.74 1.64 -18.41
CA GLN A 74 21.88 2.70 -17.90
C GLN A 74 20.71 2.99 -18.85
N SER A 75 20.97 3.17 -20.14
CA SER A 75 19.98 3.65 -21.10
C SER A 75 18.86 2.62 -21.27
N SER A 76 19.23 1.36 -21.52
CA SER A 76 18.33 0.23 -21.71
C SER A 76 17.54 -0.08 -20.45
N LEU A 77 18.18 -0.09 -19.27
CA LEU A 77 17.50 -0.43 -18.03
C LEU A 77 16.52 0.67 -17.60
N VAL A 78 16.94 1.94 -17.68
CA VAL A 78 16.07 3.08 -17.36
C VAL A 78 14.85 3.09 -18.28
N GLU A 79 15.04 2.88 -19.58
CA GLU A 79 13.94 2.85 -20.54
C GLU A 79 12.98 1.68 -20.27
N GLN A 80 13.50 0.49 -19.98
CA GLN A 80 12.67 -0.68 -19.62
C GLN A 80 11.85 -0.42 -18.35
N ILE A 81 12.50 0.07 -17.29
CA ILE A 81 11.84 0.40 -16.02
C ILE A 81 10.77 1.46 -16.24
N GLN A 82 11.07 2.50 -17.01
CA GLN A 82 10.12 3.56 -17.34
C GLN A 82 8.90 2.97 -18.05
N ARG A 83 9.07 2.19 -19.13
CA ARG A 83 7.96 1.57 -19.85
C ARG A 83 7.10 0.68 -18.94
N ILE A 84 7.72 -0.10 -18.06
CA ILE A 84 6.99 -0.95 -17.11
C ILE A 84 6.17 -0.09 -16.14
N LEU A 85 6.78 0.92 -15.52
CA LEU A 85 6.11 1.80 -14.57
C LEU A 85 5.02 2.66 -15.23
N GLU A 86 5.21 3.09 -16.47
CA GLU A 86 4.19 3.79 -17.26
C GLU A 86 3.01 2.86 -17.58
N SER A 87 3.26 1.58 -17.86
CA SER A 87 2.19 0.60 -18.09
C SER A 87 1.38 0.30 -16.83
N ILE A 88 2.03 0.28 -15.66
CA ILE A 88 1.38 0.11 -14.36
C ILE A 88 0.63 1.40 -13.97
N ALA A 89 1.19 2.56 -14.31
CA ALA A 89 0.71 3.89 -13.95
C ALA A 89 0.38 4.02 -12.45
N PRO A 90 1.35 3.80 -11.53
CA PRO A 90 1.09 3.80 -10.09
C PRO A 90 0.52 5.14 -9.61
N ARG A 91 -0.53 5.08 -8.80
CA ARG A 91 -1.14 6.25 -8.18
C ARG A 91 -0.19 6.81 -7.11
N ASN A 92 -0.13 8.15 -7.03
CA ASN A 92 0.66 8.89 -6.04
C ASN A 92 2.19 8.67 -6.09
N ILE A 93 2.72 8.03 -7.14
CA ILE A 93 4.15 7.88 -7.39
C ILE A 93 4.45 8.52 -8.75
N ARG A 94 5.25 9.59 -8.75
CA ARG A 94 5.60 10.34 -9.95
C ARG A 94 7.09 10.43 -10.19
N ARG A 95 7.86 10.56 -9.11
CA ARG A 95 9.31 10.68 -9.13
C ARG A 95 9.91 9.34 -8.76
N ILE A 96 10.86 8.88 -9.56
CA ILE A 96 11.62 7.66 -9.30
C ILE A 96 13.09 7.98 -9.38
N LYS A 97 13.84 7.60 -8.35
CA LYS A 97 15.30 7.63 -8.34
C LYS A 97 15.78 6.20 -8.54
N ILE A 98 16.40 5.92 -9.67
CA ILE A 98 16.94 4.62 -10.03
C ILE A 98 18.43 4.63 -9.73
N ASN A 99 18.89 3.64 -8.98
CA ASN A 99 20.29 3.45 -8.65
C ASN A 99 20.69 2.04 -9.08
N SER A 100 21.92 1.84 -9.53
CA SER A 100 22.44 0.55 -9.95
C SER A 100 23.70 0.16 -9.18
N ARG A 101 23.88 -1.14 -8.95
CA ARG A 101 25.10 -1.71 -8.37
C ARG A 101 25.26 -3.19 -8.72
N ILE A 102 26.49 -3.70 -8.60
CA ILE A 102 26.72 -5.15 -8.68
C ILE A 102 26.17 -5.86 -7.44
N VAL A 103 25.56 -7.04 -7.62
CA VAL A 103 25.02 -7.87 -6.53
C VAL A 103 26.11 -8.22 -5.52
N ARG A 104 25.82 -8.05 -4.22
CA ARG A 104 26.65 -8.52 -3.11
C ARG A 104 25.86 -9.51 -2.25
N GLU A 105 26.56 -10.46 -1.64
CA GLU A 105 25.97 -11.51 -0.79
C GLU A 105 25.38 -10.96 0.53
N GLN A 106 25.84 -9.79 0.99
CA GLN A 106 25.46 -9.24 2.29
C GLN A 106 24.18 -8.39 2.21
N GLN A 107 23.16 -8.78 2.99
CA GLN A 107 21.93 -8.01 3.20
C GLN A 107 22.14 -6.97 4.32
N LEU A 108 22.81 -5.86 4.02
CA LEU A 108 22.82 -4.71 4.94
C LEU A 108 21.53 -3.88 4.79
N LEU A 109 21.20 -3.07 5.81
CA LEU A 109 20.12 -2.08 5.80
C LEU A 109 20.35 -1.07 4.66
N TRP A 110 19.84 -1.41 3.49
CA TRP A 110 20.20 -0.81 2.21
C TRP A 110 19.96 0.70 2.08
N LEU A 111 19.05 1.29 2.87
CA LEU A 111 18.79 2.74 2.82
C LEU A 111 19.99 3.55 3.33
N THR A 112 20.68 3.07 4.36
CA THR A 112 21.88 3.73 4.93
C THR A 112 23.07 3.71 3.96
N GLU A 113 23.05 2.79 2.98
CA GLU A 113 24.13 2.65 1.99
C GLU A 113 23.84 3.44 0.71
N LEU A 114 22.58 3.74 0.37
CA LEU A 114 22.23 4.55 -0.80
C LEU A 114 22.60 6.03 -0.67
N GLU A 115 22.76 6.51 0.56
CA GLU A 115 23.27 7.86 0.83
C GLU A 115 24.80 7.94 0.71
N ARG A 116 25.50 6.80 0.62
CA ARG A 116 26.94 6.72 0.36
C ARG A 116 27.15 6.51 -1.13
N ASP A 117 27.55 7.59 -1.79
CA ASP A 117 27.69 7.71 -3.26
C ASP A 117 28.83 6.85 -3.85
N ASP A 118 29.64 6.19 -3.02
CA ASP A 118 30.89 5.54 -3.39
C ASP A 118 30.74 4.12 -3.97
N GLN A 119 29.52 3.59 -4.05
CA GLN A 119 29.26 2.18 -4.41
C GLN A 119 28.21 1.96 -5.50
N LEU A 120 27.68 3.04 -6.07
CA LEU A 120 26.70 2.99 -7.15
C LEU A 120 27.44 3.07 -8.49
N LEU A 121 27.01 2.27 -9.46
CA LEU A 121 27.55 2.37 -10.83
C LEU A 121 27.01 3.64 -11.49
N TRP A 122 25.73 3.92 -11.29
CA TRP A 122 25.08 5.15 -11.74
C TRP A 122 23.77 5.39 -10.97
N THR A 123 23.32 6.64 -11.04
CA THR A 123 22.05 7.10 -10.49
C THR A 123 21.32 7.96 -11.52
N GLN A 124 20.03 7.69 -11.72
CA GLN A 124 19.16 8.44 -12.63
C GLN A 124 17.82 8.74 -11.98
N GLU A 125 17.41 10.00 -11.98
CA GLU A 125 16.04 10.39 -11.62
C GLU A 125 15.18 10.49 -12.89
N ILE A 126 13.98 9.90 -12.84
CA ILE A 126 12.97 9.99 -13.89
C ILE A 126 11.62 10.41 -13.31
N THR A 127 10.80 11.03 -14.15
CA THR A 127 9.41 11.39 -13.83
C THR A 127 8.43 10.68 -14.75
N LEU A 128 7.47 9.95 -14.20
CA LEU A 128 6.47 9.24 -15.00
C LEU A 128 5.47 10.22 -15.63
N ALA A 129 5.27 10.09 -16.94
CA ALA A 129 4.16 10.73 -17.63
C ALA A 129 2.85 9.96 -17.31
N GLN A 130 2.01 10.51 -16.43
CA GLN A 130 0.70 9.87 -16.20
C GLN A 130 -0.18 10.02 -17.44
N PRO A 131 -0.89 8.97 -17.88
CA PRO A 131 -1.96 9.13 -18.86
C PRO A 131 -3.06 9.96 -18.19
N ASN A 132 -3.19 11.22 -18.63
CA ASN A 132 -4.19 12.17 -18.16
C ASN A 132 -5.56 11.50 -18.06
N VAL A 133 -6.06 11.30 -16.85
CA VAL A 133 -7.45 10.88 -16.58
C VAL A 133 -8.47 11.81 -17.29
N LEU A 134 -8.07 13.07 -17.52
CA LEU A 134 -8.79 14.05 -18.35
C LEU A 134 -8.91 13.64 -19.83
N LYS A 135 -7.90 12.98 -20.43
CA LYS A 135 -7.99 12.51 -21.83
C LYS A 135 -9.00 11.36 -21.96
N ARG A 136 -9.16 10.51 -20.94
CA ARG A 136 -10.22 9.48 -20.91
C ARG A 136 -11.60 10.11 -20.77
N LEU A 137 -11.78 11.05 -19.85
CA LEU A 137 -13.04 11.78 -19.70
C LEU A 137 -13.45 12.57 -20.95
N ILE A 138 -12.49 13.20 -21.64
CA ILE A 138 -12.78 13.92 -22.90
C ILE A 138 -13.15 12.93 -24.02
N LYS A 139 -12.48 11.77 -24.10
CA LYS A 139 -12.80 10.72 -25.09
C LYS A 139 -14.18 10.12 -24.84
N ASP A 140 -14.52 9.85 -23.58
CA ASP A 140 -15.83 9.31 -23.19
C ASP A 140 -16.96 10.32 -23.47
N ILE A 141 -16.71 11.62 -23.27
CA ILE A 141 -17.68 12.69 -23.62
C ILE A 141 -17.80 12.86 -25.14
N GLN A 142 -16.71 12.75 -25.90
CA GLN A 142 -16.74 12.81 -27.37
C GLN A 142 -17.45 11.59 -27.98
N GLU A 143 -17.23 10.39 -27.43
CA GLU A 143 -17.94 9.16 -27.82
C GLU A 143 -19.43 9.26 -27.46
N ALA A 144 -19.78 9.76 -26.27
CA ALA A 144 -21.17 10.02 -25.90
C ALA A 144 -21.85 11.09 -26.79
N GLN A 145 -21.11 12.12 -27.21
CA GLN A 145 -21.61 13.13 -28.16
C GLN A 145 -21.78 12.58 -29.59
N ALA A 146 -20.95 11.63 -30.00
CA ALA A 146 -21.09 10.93 -31.27
C ALA A 146 -22.31 9.99 -31.30
N GLU A 147 -22.66 9.37 -30.16
CA GLU A 147 -23.86 8.53 -30.03
C GLU A 147 -25.17 9.35 -29.97
N ILE A 148 -25.13 10.58 -29.47
CA ILE A 148 -26.31 11.48 -29.44
C ILE A 148 -26.68 12.01 -30.85
N GLY A 149 -25.78 11.90 -31.83
CA GLY A 149 -25.96 12.41 -33.20
C GLY A 149 -26.71 11.50 -34.18
N GLN A 150 -27.07 10.27 -33.80
CA GLN A 150 -27.76 9.32 -34.71
C GLN A 150 -28.90 8.57 -34.01
N THR A 151 -30.02 9.25 -33.76
CA THR A 151 -31.31 8.58 -33.59
C THR A 151 -32.08 8.59 -34.92
N ASN A 152 -31.81 7.59 -35.76
CA ASN A 152 -32.76 7.20 -36.81
C ASN A 152 -33.84 6.34 -36.15
N LEU A 153 -35.00 6.93 -35.87
CA LEU A 153 -36.20 6.25 -35.38
C LEU A 153 -37.01 5.72 -36.57
N PRO A 154 -37.45 4.45 -36.57
CA PRO A 154 -38.67 4.05 -37.26
C PRO A 154 -39.87 4.29 -36.35
N ASP A 155 -40.83 5.02 -36.91
CA ASP A 155 -42.15 5.37 -36.40
C ASP A 155 -43.07 4.13 -36.31
N TYR A 156 -43.64 3.85 -35.14
CA TYR A 156 -44.93 3.15 -35.01
C TYR A 156 -45.69 3.63 -33.74
N SER A 157 -46.97 3.91 -33.97
CA SER A 157 -47.94 4.66 -33.18
C SER A 157 -48.57 3.91 -31.97
N PRO A 158 -49.42 4.58 -31.14
CA PRO A 158 -49.36 4.52 -29.68
C PRO A 158 -50.42 3.63 -29.01
N LEU A 159 -50.15 3.19 -27.77
CA LEU A 159 -51.20 2.70 -26.86
C LEU A 159 -50.94 3.17 -25.42
N ASN A 160 -51.63 4.27 -25.10
CA ASN A 160 -52.24 4.67 -23.84
C ASN A 160 -51.84 3.90 -22.56
N ASN A 161 -51.12 4.56 -21.64
CA ASN A 161 -51.44 4.43 -20.21
C ASN A 161 -50.94 5.65 -19.41
N LYS A 162 -51.89 6.34 -18.78
CA LYS A 162 -51.66 7.49 -17.90
C LYS A 162 -51.21 6.99 -16.51
N ILE A 163 -49.94 7.20 -16.18
CA ILE A 163 -49.45 7.16 -14.78
C ILE A 163 -48.88 8.53 -14.44
N LYS A 164 -49.59 9.26 -13.58
CA LYS A 164 -49.23 10.60 -13.10
C LYS A 164 -47.99 10.51 -12.21
N GLN A 165 -46.84 11.01 -12.68
CA GLN A 165 -45.69 11.27 -11.82
C GLN A 165 -45.73 12.70 -11.26
N LYS A 166 -45.77 12.79 -9.94
CA LYS A 166 -45.66 14.03 -9.15
C LYS A 166 -44.28 14.66 -9.35
N LYS A 167 -44.25 15.92 -9.75
CA LYS A 167 -43.05 16.78 -9.77
C LYS A 167 -42.62 17.09 -8.34
N VAL A 168 -41.37 16.79 -7.99
CA VAL A 168 -40.72 17.27 -6.76
C VAL A 168 -39.67 18.30 -7.16
N SER A 169 -39.76 19.50 -6.59
CA SER A 169 -38.95 20.67 -6.94
C SER A 169 -37.53 20.61 -6.32
N PRO A 170 -36.49 21.06 -7.05
CA PRO A 170 -35.09 20.98 -6.62
C PRO A 170 -34.68 22.25 -5.85
N VAL A 171 -35.12 22.41 -4.60
CA VAL A 171 -34.69 23.58 -3.78
C VAL A 171 -34.11 23.19 -2.40
N LYS A 172 -33.99 21.91 -2.06
CA LYS A 172 -33.46 21.50 -0.73
C LYS A 172 -32.08 20.81 -0.74
N LEU A 173 -31.20 21.17 -1.67
CA LEU A 173 -29.82 20.62 -1.73
C LEU A 173 -28.73 21.70 -1.75
N ARG A 174 -28.87 22.74 -0.91
CA ARG A 174 -27.84 23.79 -0.75
C ARG A 174 -27.30 23.99 0.66
N SER A 175 -27.85 23.36 1.71
CA SER A 175 -27.37 23.57 3.09
C SER A 175 -26.30 22.58 3.58
N ALA A 176 -26.08 21.44 2.91
CA ALA A 176 -25.13 20.43 3.38
C ALA A 176 -23.67 20.69 2.93
N PHE A 177 -23.45 21.44 1.84
CA PHE A 177 -22.11 21.69 1.31
C PHE A 177 -21.34 22.80 2.06
N ALA A 178 -22.05 23.74 2.69
CA ALA A 178 -21.42 24.87 3.38
C ALA A 178 -20.70 24.45 4.68
N LEU A 179 -21.23 23.47 5.41
CA LEU A 179 -20.60 22.97 6.65
C LEU A 179 -19.35 22.12 6.36
N CYS A 180 -19.31 21.43 5.22
CA CYS A 180 -18.19 20.58 4.81
C CYS A 180 -16.98 21.40 4.31
N LEU A 181 -17.24 22.56 3.68
CA LEU A 181 -16.21 23.51 3.26
C LEU A 181 -15.54 24.23 4.44
N LEU A 182 -16.24 24.45 5.55
CA LEU A 182 -15.69 25.12 6.72
C LEU A 182 -14.73 24.21 7.53
N LEU A 183 -14.98 22.90 7.54
CA LEU A 183 -14.11 21.92 8.19
C LEU A 183 -12.83 21.61 7.40
N SER A 184 -12.85 21.73 6.06
CA SER A 184 -11.66 21.49 5.23
C SER A 184 -10.66 22.65 5.26
N LEU A 185 -11.12 23.89 5.46
CA LEU A 185 -10.24 25.06 5.57
C LEU A 185 -9.38 25.05 6.84
N GLY A 186 -9.87 24.49 7.94
CA GLY A 186 -9.07 24.31 9.17
C GLY A 186 -7.92 23.31 9.02
N TRP A 187 -8.08 22.30 8.15
CA TRP A 187 -7.05 21.29 7.90
C TRP A 187 -5.88 21.84 7.07
N ILE A 188 -6.17 22.71 6.10
CA ILE A 188 -5.18 23.30 5.20
C ILE A 188 -4.30 24.31 5.97
N PHE A 189 -4.90 25.13 6.84
CA PHE A 189 -4.15 26.06 7.69
C PHE A 189 -3.22 25.35 8.68
N TYR A 190 -3.65 24.21 9.26
CA TYR A 190 -2.81 23.45 10.20
C TYR A 190 -1.61 22.79 9.50
N SER A 191 -1.78 22.29 8.27
CA SER A 191 -0.68 21.67 7.52
C SER A 191 0.41 22.65 7.07
N GLN A 192 0.07 23.94 6.89
CA GLN A 192 0.99 24.90 6.30
C GLN A 192 1.80 25.70 7.33
N PHE A 193 1.31 25.82 8.57
CA PHE A 193 2.01 26.56 9.65
C PHE A 193 2.76 25.66 10.65
N GLY A 194 2.53 24.34 10.64
CA GLY A 194 3.22 23.39 11.55
C GLY A 194 4.71 23.19 11.26
N GLU A 195 5.15 23.39 10.02
CA GLU A 195 6.56 23.26 9.62
C GLU A 195 7.43 24.43 10.07
N GLN A 196 6.84 25.59 10.42
CA GLN A 196 7.61 26.76 10.91
C GLN A 196 8.01 26.68 12.39
N LEU A 197 7.38 25.81 13.19
CA LEU A 197 7.78 25.61 14.60
C LEU A 197 8.92 24.58 14.76
N LYS A 198 9.15 23.71 13.77
CA LYS A 198 10.22 22.69 13.83
C LYS A 198 11.63 23.30 13.70
N ASN A 199 11.75 24.46 13.06
CA ASN A 199 13.04 25.14 12.89
C ASN A 199 13.52 25.92 14.13
N LEU A 200 12.69 26.04 15.18
CA LEU A 200 13.06 26.74 16.43
C LEU A 200 13.56 25.81 17.54
N VAL A 201 13.49 24.48 17.38
CA VAL A 201 13.88 23.51 18.42
C VAL A 201 15.21 22.82 18.09
N GLN A 202 15.85 23.16 16.97
CA GLN A 202 17.15 22.63 16.58
C GLN A 202 18.29 23.56 17.04
N PHE A 203 18.36 23.84 18.35
CA PHE A 203 19.60 24.25 19.00
C PHE A 203 19.81 23.38 20.24
N ASP A 204 21.05 22.88 20.36
CA ASP A 204 21.62 22.11 21.46
C ASP A 204 21.27 20.62 21.55
N ASN A 205 21.97 19.82 20.74
CA ASN A 205 22.75 18.72 21.33
C ASN A 205 23.84 18.21 20.35
N LYS A 206 25.04 18.79 20.45
CA LYS A 206 26.30 18.17 20.03
C LYS A 206 27.19 18.06 21.25
N ASN A 207 27.54 16.82 21.61
CA ASN A 207 28.67 16.32 22.41
C ASN A 207 28.21 14.94 22.95
N SER A 208 28.94 13.84 22.94
CA SER A 208 30.34 13.53 22.65
C SER A 208 30.44 12.01 22.51
N LEU A 209 31.32 11.57 21.60
CA LEU A 209 31.84 10.22 21.46
C LEU A 209 32.63 9.78 22.71
N ALA A 210 32.50 8.52 23.14
CA ALA A 210 33.54 7.81 23.87
C ALA A 210 33.42 6.27 23.66
N THR A 211 34.47 5.71 23.09
CA THR A 211 34.75 4.30 22.79
C THR A 211 35.09 3.50 24.04
N ALA A 212 34.65 2.23 24.14
CA ALA A 212 35.42 1.15 24.75
C ALA A 212 34.86 -0.24 24.37
N ASN A 213 35.75 -1.10 23.87
CA ASN A 213 35.53 -2.51 23.55
C ASN A 213 35.41 -3.36 24.83
N THR A 214 34.78 -4.54 24.76
CA THR A 214 35.33 -5.87 25.13
C THR A 214 34.22 -6.95 25.13
N ASN A 215 34.56 -8.12 24.59
CA ASN A 215 33.74 -9.35 24.54
C ASN A 215 33.48 -9.92 25.94
N GLU A 216 32.34 -10.59 26.16
CA GLU A 216 32.22 -11.99 26.66
C GLU A 216 30.79 -12.34 27.08
N LYS A 217 30.60 -13.64 27.25
CA LYS A 217 29.36 -14.44 27.18
C LYS A 217 28.93 -14.85 28.59
N GLU A 218 27.64 -15.17 28.71
CA GLU A 218 27.02 -16.10 29.69
C GLU A 218 26.23 -15.53 30.90
N SER A 219 25.16 -16.26 31.21
CA SER A 219 24.00 -15.99 32.05
C SER A 219 24.27 -15.69 33.53
N GLY A 220 23.40 -14.85 34.12
CA GLY A 220 23.20 -14.74 35.56
C GLY A 220 21.86 -14.07 35.86
N VAL A 221 20.95 -14.82 36.47
CA VAL A 221 19.58 -14.43 36.83
C VAL A 221 19.55 -13.78 38.23
N LEU A 222 18.59 -12.86 38.38
CA LEU A 222 17.89 -12.35 39.57
C LEU A 222 18.32 -11.01 40.21
N SER A 223 17.48 -10.00 39.91
CA SER A 223 16.82 -9.07 40.84
C SER A 223 17.58 -7.89 41.45
N ASN A 224 17.33 -6.69 40.89
CA ASN A 224 17.03 -5.51 41.71
C ASN A 224 16.10 -4.51 40.99
N SER A 225 14.80 -4.67 41.22
CA SER A 225 13.85 -3.66 41.71
C SER A 225 14.02 -2.17 41.31
N PHE A 226 13.14 -1.74 40.37
CA PHE A 226 12.43 -0.44 40.26
C PHE A 226 13.22 0.88 40.11
N ASN A 227 13.34 1.35 38.86
CA ASN A 227 12.65 2.56 38.34
C ASN A 227 13.28 3.09 37.03
N THR A 228 12.95 2.48 35.89
CA THR A 228 12.88 3.15 34.57
C THR A 228 12.05 2.31 33.58
N GLY A 229 10.84 1.90 33.98
CA GLY A 229 10.06 0.84 33.34
C GLY A 229 8.86 1.30 32.49
N ALA A 230 8.95 2.42 31.77
CA ALA A 230 7.86 2.87 30.89
C ALA A 230 8.27 2.97 29.40
N ALA A 231 9.54 3.20 29.13
CA ALA A 231 10.03 3.34 27.75
C ALA A 231 10.30 1.98 27.06
N ASN A 232 10.60 0.91 27.82
CA ASN A 232 10.98 -0.39 27.25
C ASN A 232 9.76 -1.31 26.94
N ASP A 233 8.70 -1.26 27.75
CA ASP A 233 7.50 -2.09 27.53
C ASP A 233 6.62 -1.57 26.37
N SER A 234 6.69 -0.26 26.11
CA SER A 234 5.96 0.40 25.03
C SER A 234 6.56 0.12 23.66
N ASP A 235 7.89 0.11 23.57
CA ASP A 235 8.62 -0.28 22.35
C ASP A 235 8.42 -1.78 22.04
N ASP A 236 8.36 -2.62 23.09
CA ASP A 236 8.01 -4.04 22.95
C ASP A 236 6.56 -4.23 22.44
N SER A 237 5.60 -3.42 22.90
CA SER A 237 4.21 -3.52 22.45
C SER A 237 4.05 -3.26 20.95
N PHE A 238 4.71 -2.22 20.42
CA PHE A 238 4.70 -1.92 18.98
C PHE A 238 5.38 -3.05 18.19
N ALA A 239 6.57 -3.48 18.61
CA ALA A 239 7.33 -4.53 17.93
C ALA A 239 6.58 -5.88 17.95
N ALA A 240 6.00 -6.26 19.09
CA ALA A 240 5.20 -7.46 19.26
C ALA A 240 3.95 -7.45 18.37
N ALA A 241 3.27 -6.30 18.26
CA ALA A 241 2.13 -6.14 17.36
C ALA A 241 2.52 -6.36 15.88
N VAL A 242 3.64 -5.78 15.44
CA VAL A 242 4.13 -5.94 14.06
C VAL A 242 4.51 -7.39 13.77
N ARG A 243 5.20 -8.05 14.70
CA ARG A 243 5.55 -9.47 14.58
C ARG A 243 4.30 -10.35 14.44
N LEU A 244 3.28 -10.11 15.27
CA LEU A 244 2.03 -10.86 15.22
C LEU A 244 1.24 -10.60 13.93
N ALA A 245 1.21 -9.34 13.47
CA ALA A 245 0.62 -8.96 12.18
C ALA A 245 1.31 -9.65 10.99
N ASN A 246 2.63 -9.77 11.00
CA ASN A 246 3.37 -10.49 9.97
C ASN A 246 3.06 -11.99 9.97
N GLN A 247 2.96 -12.60 11.16
CA GLN A 247 2.53 -14.00 11.30
C GLN A 247 1.10 -14.20 10.79
N ALA A 248 0.17 -13.30 11.14
CA ALA A 248 -1.19 -13.32 10.66
C ALA A 248 -1.22 -13.22 9.12
N SER A 249 -0.48 -12.27 8.54
CA SER A 249 -0.36 -12.15 7.09
C SER A 249 0.16 -13.42 6.41
N ALA A 250 1.13 -14.10 7.01
CA ALA A 250 1.63 -15.37 6.49
C ALA A 250 0.58 -16.50 6.61
N ALA A 251 -0.07 -16.63 7.76
CA ALA A 251 -1.11 -17.63 8.00
C ALA A 251 -2.32 -17.47 7.06
N GLY A 252 -2.71 -16.22 6.78
CA GLY A 252 -3.82 -15.92 5.86
C GLY A 252 -3.59 -16.37 4.42
N LYS A 253 -2.33 -16.61 4.00
CA LYS A 253 -2.02 -17.14 2.65
C LYS A 253 -2.35 -18.62 2.52
N VAL A 254 -2.40 -19.35 3.64
CA VAL A 254 -2.56 -20.81 3.66
C VAL A 254 -3.85 -21.27 4.36
N ALA A 255 -4.61 -20.34 4.95
CA ALA A 255 -5.88 -20.61 5.60
C ALA A 255 -6.92 -21.13 4.59
N LYS A 256 -7.58 -22.25 4.94
CA LYS A 256 -8.54 -22.95 4.06
C LYS A 256 -9.88 -23.26 4.72
N ASN A 257 -9.94 -23.30 6.04
CA ASN A 257 -11.14 -23.70 6.77
C ASN A 257 -11.52 -22.67 7.83
N SER A 258 -12.77 -22.76 8.30
CA SER A 258 -13.35 -21.82 9.25
C SER A 258 -12.48 -21.63 10.49
N THR A 259 -11.93 -22.71 11.07
CA THR A 259 -11.05 -22.64 12.25
C THR A 259 -9.78 -21.83 12.00
N GLN A 260 -9.10 -22.03 10.87
CA GLN A 260 -7.90 -21.27 10.51
C GLN A 260 -8.20 -19.79 10.27
N TRP A 261 -9.37 -19.47 9.70
CA TRP A 261 -9.82 -18.09 9.53
C TRP A 261 -10.16 -17.41 10.86
N LEU A 262 -10.75 -18.14 11.82
CA LEU A 262 -10.99 -17.63 13.17
C LEU A 262 -9.68 -17.38 13.94
N GLU A 263 -8.72 -18.30 13.83
CA GLU A 263 -7.39 -18.12 14.43
C GLU A 263 -6.69 -16.88 13.83
N LEU A 264 -6.79 -16.70 12.51
CA LEU A 264 -6.28 -15.51 11.84
C LEU A 264 -6.97 -14.22 12.32
N ALA A 265 -8.29 -14.24 12.50
CA ALA A 265 -9.03 -13.11 13.04
C ALA A 265 -8.55 -12.75 14.45
N ALA A 266 -8.35 -13.76 15.30
CA ALA A 266 -7.83 -13.55 16.66
C ALA A 266 -6.40 -12.96 16.67
N MET A 267 -5.52 -13.40 15.77
CA MET A 267 -4.17 -12.84 15.64
C MET A 267 -4.20 -11.36 15.22
N TRP A 268 -5.02 -11.01 14.23
CA TRP A 268 -5.20 -9.62 13.81
C TRP A 268 -5.81 -8.75 14.90
N GLN A 269 -6.78 -9.28 15.66
CA GLN A 269 -7.38 -8.56 16.78
C GLN A 269 -6.34 -8.28 17.86
N ARG A 270 -5.56 -9.29 18.26
CA ARG A 270 -4.51 -9.13 19.28
C ARG A 270 -3.41 -8.17 18.82
N ALA A 271 -3.06 -8.16 17.53
CA ALA A 271 -2.13 -7.18 16.98
C ALA A 271 -2.71 -5.74 17.04
N SER A 272 -4.02 -5.58 16.78
CA SER A 272 -4.72 -4.30 16.95
C SER A 272 -4.68 -3.83 18.41
N ASP A 273 -4.96 -4.74 19.35
CA ASP A 273 -4.99 -4.42 20.78
C ASP A 273 -3.60 -4.02 21.29
N LEU A 274 -2.54 -4.69 20.83
CA LEU A 274 -1.15 -4.33 21.14
C LEU A 274 -0.76 -2.96 20.57
N MET A 275 -1.21 -2.62 19.35
CA MET A 275 -1.01 -1.27 18.80
C MET A 275 -1.76 -0.18 19.59
N LYS A 276 -2.92 -0.53 20.17
CA LYS A 276 -3.76 0.40 20.91
C LYS A 276 -3.13 0.82 22.26
N VAL A 277 -2.31 -0.04 22.86
CA VAL A 277 -1.67 0.22 24.15
C VAL A 277 -0.31 0.93 24.02
N VAL A 278 0.16 1.17 22.80
CA VAL A 278 1.36 1.99 22.56
C VAL A 278 1.10 3.40 23.12
N PRO A 279 1.96 3.95 24.00
CA PRO A 279 1.68 5.21 24.65
C PRO A 279 1.95 6.43 23.75
N PRO A 280 1.35 7.59 24.07
CA PRO A 280 1.43 8.78 23.22
C PRO A 280 2.83 9.39 23.01
N ASP A 281 3.76 9.12 23.93
CA ASP A 281 5.15 9.59 23.89
C ASP A 281 6.06 8.70 23.02
N HIS A 282 5.57 7.54 22.58
CA HIS A 282 6.30 6.63 21.71
C HIS A 282 6.55 7.26 20.33
N SER A 283 7.78 7.12 19.80
CA SER A 283 8.20 7.69 18.50
C SER A 283 7.26 7.31 17.33
N ARG A 284 6.65 6.12 17.41
CA ARG A 284 5.71 5.57 16.42
C ARG A 284 4.24 5.58 16.83
N TYR A 285 3.85 6.36 17.83
CA TYR A 285 2.47 6.36 18.34
C TYR A 285 1.41 6.64 17.25
N GLN A 286 1.67 7.59 16.34
CA GLN A 286 0.74 7.89 15.24
C GLN A 286 0.60 6.71 14.27
N GLU A 287 1.70 6.01 13.99
CA GLU A 287 1.67 4.79 13.19
C GLU A 287 0.88 3.68 13.90
N ALA A 288 1.07 3.52 15.21
CA ALA A 288 0.34 2.57 16.04
C ALA A 288 -1.18 2.84 16.01
N LYS A 289 -1.62 4.10 16.10
CA LYS A 289 -3.04 4.49 16.01
C LYS A 289 -3.65 4.11 14.66
N ILE A 290 -2.94 4.36 13.55
CA ILE A 290 -3.38 3.99 12.21
C ILE A 290 -3.47 2.46 12.09
N ARG A 291 -2.43 1.74 12.52
CA ARG A 291 -2.36 0.28 12.45
C ARG A 291 -3.38 -0.42 13.34
N THR A 292 -3.74 0.16 14.48
CA THR A 292 -4.84 -0.31 15.33
C THR A 292 -6.12 -0.46 14.49
N GLN A 293 -6.51 0.59 13.77
CA GLN A 293 -7.72 0.57 12.95
C GLN A 293 -7.61 -0.41 11.77
N LEU A 294 -6.43 -0.47 11.16
CA LEU A 294 -6.18 -1.36 10.02
C LEU A 294 -6.26 -2.84 10.42
N TYR A 295 -5.56 -3.23 11.48
CA TYR A 295 -5.54 -4.62 11.98
C TYR A 295 -6.93 -5.06 12.45
N LYS A 296 -7.72 -4.16 13.05
CA LYS A 296 -9.12 -4.46 13.38
C LYS A 296 -9.95 -4.81 12.13
N LYS A 297 -9.79 -4.06 11.03
CA LYS A 297 -10.47 -4.38 9.76
C LYS A 297 -10.04 -5.72 9.17
N TYR A 298 -8.78 -6.11 9.34
CA TYR A 298 -8.30 -7.43 8.91
C TYR A 298 -8.88 -8.55 9.76
N SER A 299 -9.03 -8.35 11.08
CA SER A 299 -9.74 -9.28 11.95
C SER A 299 -11.19 -9.49 11.49
N GLU A 300 -11.93 -8.41 11.26
CA GLU A 300 -13.31 -8.46 10.77
C GLU A 300 -13.43 -9.16 9.41
N ALA A 301 -12.46 -8.95 8.51
CA ALA A 301 -12.42 -9.62 7.21
C ALA A 301 -12.17 -11.13 7.34
N ALA A 302 -11.25 -11.54 8.22
CA ALA A 302 -10.96 -12.94 8.50
C ALA A 302 -12.16 -13.64 9.15
N GLN A 303 -12.87 -12.96 10.07
CA GLN A 303 -14.12 -13.47 10.66
C GLN A 303 -15.17 -13.76 9.59
N LYS A 304 -15.40 -12.81 8.67
CA LYS A 304 -16.34 -13.00 7.55
C LYS A 304 -15.95 -14.16 6.64
N GLU A 305 -14.66 -14.46 6.51
CA GLU A 305 -14.19 -15.59 5.71
C GLU A 305 -14.38 -16.92 6.45
N ALA A 306 -14.25 -16.92 7.78
CA ALA A 306 -14.58 -18.07 8.61
C ALA A 306 -16.06 -18.46 8.47
N ASP A 307 -16.97 -17.48 8.48
CA ASP A 307 -18.41 -17.70 8.35
C ASP A 307 -18.79 -18.29 6.98
N LYS A 308 -18.06 -17.93 5.91
CA LYS A 308 -18.26 -18.51 4.57
C LYS A 308 -17.67 -19.91 4.41
N SER A 309 -16.73 -20.26 5.28
CA SER A 309 -15.99 -21.54 5.24
C SER A 309 -16.58 -22.59 6.19
N GLN A 310 -17.77 -22.32 6.75
CA GLN A 310 -18.61 -23.29 7.47
C GLN A 310 -19.41 -24.15 6.47
#